data_AF-A0A3B8JGV4-F1
#
_entry.id   AF-A0A3B8JGV4-F1
#
_cell.length_a   1.000
_cell.length_b   1.000
_cell.length_c   1.000
_cell.angle_alpha   90.00
_cell.angle_beta   90.00
_cell.angle_gamma   90.00
#
_symmetry.space_group_name_H-M   'P 1'
#
loop_
_entity.id
_entity.type
_entity.pdbx_description
1 polymer ?
#
loop_
_entity_poly.entity_id
_entity_poly.type
_entity_poly.pdbx_seq_one_letter_code
_entity_poly.pdbx_strand_id
1 'polypeptide(L)'
;MNTSIKNALTVVDCHATRLFKAECVVALANSRVTFHKNIVQIHCQTKKMAIALRQRYVQLAQQCLRWDLVEAQVFWRGSGQRYFSIPSFLALEEAMTNSTQNQPSLLDADYLRTLDFIREKRADGRIVVITSMVSNICQHTNDLLSPDRGVFQPYQWTGYNYLNAWRDSLDEYHQLIELLNRDGYVAQYEYKLRRPDNRLCGYETDYYLVPNYLGEPVRIGVSKPEAWQLLPEPQL
;
A
#
# COMPACT_ATOMS: atom_id res chain seq x y z
N MET A 1 9.90 0.29 62.00
CA MET A 1 9.21 0.76 60.78
C MET A 1 10.08 0.58 59.52
N ASN A 2 10.79 -0.55 59.34
CA ASN A 2 11.74 -0.69 58.22
C ASN A 2 12.14 -2.14 57.86
N THR A 3 11.16 -3.05 57.81
CA THR A 3 11.44 -4.45 57.39
C THR A 3 10.38 -5.05 56.47
N SER A 4 9.20 -4.45 56.36
CA SER A 4 8.08 -5.02 55.58
C SER A 4 8.04 -4.60 54.09
N ILE A 5 8.96 -3.73 53.64
CA ILE A 5 8.97 -3.23 52.24
C ILE A 5 9.95 -4.01 51.34
N LYS A 6 10.93 -4.75 51.90
CA LYS A 6 11.96 -5.43 51.10
C LYS A 6 11.50 -6.70 50.36
N ASN A 7 10.31 -7.21 50.67
CA ASN A 7 9.81 -8.49 50.12
C ASN A 7 8.45 -8.38 49.42
N ALA A 8 8.07 -7.21 48.90
CA ALA A 8 6.95 -7.12 47.97
C ALA A 8 7.36 -7.64 46.57
N LEU A 9 7.72 -8.92 46.48
CA LEU A 9 8.04 -9.64 45.23
C LEU A 9 6.83 -10.40 44.68
N THR A 10 5.64 -9.85 44.91
CA THR A 10 4.40 -10.33 44.29
C THR A 10 3.89 -9.19 43.43
N VAL A 11 4.34 -9.14 42.17
CA VAL A 11 3.68 -8.34 41.15
C VAL A 11 2.30 -8.96 40.99
N VAL A 12 1.30 -8.32 41.59
CA VAL A 12 -0.10 -8.62 41.41
C VAL A 12 -0.37 -8.53 39.91
N ASP A 13 -0.89 -9.61 39.31
CA ASP A 13 -1.41 -9.61 37.94
C ASP A 13 -2.56 -8.59 37.92
N CYS A 14 -2.21 -7.33 37.65
CA CYS A 14 -3.16 -6.23 37.77
C CYS A 14 -4.15 -6.31 36.61
N HIS A 15 -5.29 -5.63 36.74
CA HIS A 15 -6.30 -5.63 35.69
C HIS A 15 -5.72 -5.19 34.34
N ALA A 16 -4.84 -4.18 34.34
CA ALA A 16 -4.12 -3.71 33.15
C ALA A 16 -3.29 -4.83 32.49
N THR A 17 -2.57 -5.63 33.27
CA THR A 17 -1.80 -6.76 32.73
C THR A 17 -2.68 -7.81 32.06
N ARG A 18 -3.82 -8.15 32.68
CA ARG A 18 -4.77 -9.12 32.10
C ARG A 18 -5.41 -8.61 30.81
N LEU A 19 -5.80 -7.34 30.80
CA LEU A 19 -6.39 -6.70 29.64
C LEU A 19 -5.38 -6.58 28.49
N PHE A 20 -4.15 -6.14 28.77
CA PHE A 20 -3.08 -6.06 27.77
C PHE A 20 -2.78 -7.44 27.16
N LYS A 21 -2.72 -8.50 27.98
CA LYS A 21 -2.53 -9.88 27.50
C LYS A 21 -3.70 -10.35 26.62
N ALA A 22 -4.94 -10.01 26.98
CA ALA A 22 -6.13 -10.38 26.23
C ALA A 22 -6.21 -9.68 24.86
N GLU A 23 -5.75 -8.44 24.79
CA GLU A 23 -5.69 -7.66 23.55
C GLU A 23 -4.44 -7.94 22.70
N CYS A 24 -3.49 -8.73 23.22
CA CYS A 24 -2.22 -8.93 22.54
C CYS A 24 -2.36 -9.82 21.29
N VAL A 25 -1.67 -9.40 20.23
CA VAL A 25 -1.67 -10.09 18.92
C VAL A 25 -1.10 -11.52 18.98
N VAL A 26 -0.36 -11.84 20.03
CA VAL A 26 0.15 -13.20 20.32
C VAL A 26 -0.40 -13.62 21.67
N ALA A 27 -0.90 -14.85 21.78
CA ALA A 27 -1.36 -15.40 23.04
C ALA A 27 -0.22 -15.45 24.07
N LEU A 28 -0.26 -14.58 25.07
CA LEU A 28 0.75 -14.45 26.11
C LEU A 28 0.52 -15.39 27.31
N ALA A 29 -0.03 -16.58 27.06
CA ALA A 29 -0.29 -17.57 28.10
C ALA A 29 0.98 -17.86 28.90
N ASN A 30 0.87 -17.82 30.24
CA ASN A 30 1.98 -18.01 31.19
C ASN A 30 3.16 -17.02 31.05
N SER A 31 3.01 -15.94 30.28
CA SER A 31 4.02 -14.89 30.17
C SER A 31 3.79 -13.80 31.21
N ARG A 32 4.88 -13.20 31.71
CA ARG A 32 4.81 -12.09 32.66
C ARG A 32 4.84 -10.79 31.89
N VAL A 33 3.90 -9.90 32.16
CA VAL A 33 3.87 -8.55 31.58
C VAL A 33 3.90 -7.53 32.71
N THR A 34 4.82 -6.57 32.62
CA THR A 34 5.02 -5.51 33.61
C THR A 34 5.10 -4.17 32.92
N PHE A 35 4.63 -3.12 33.59
CA PHE A 35 4.69 -1.74 33.08
C PHE A 35 5.70 -0.95 33.91
N HIS A 36 6.59 -0.22 33.24
CA HIS A 36 7.54 0.67 33.88
C HIS A 36 7.53 2.01 33.16
N LYS A 37 6.96 3.04 33.80
CA LYS A 37 6.69 4.34 33.15
C LYS A 37 5.86 4.11 31.88
N ASN A 38 6.38 4.53 30.73
CA ASN A 38 5.70 4.42 29.43
C ASN A 38 6.21 3.21 28.62
N ILE A 39 6.74 2.19 29.29
CA ILE A 39 7.31 0.99 28.67
C ILE A 39 6.57 -0.24 29.19
N VAL A 40 6.17 -1.12 28.27
CA VAL A 40 5.69 -2.46 28.63
C VAL A 40 6.81 -3.48 28.45
N GLN A 41 7.05 -4.29 29.47
CA GLN A 41 8.02 -5.38 29.44
C GLN A 41 7.27 -6.71 29.37
N ILE A 42 7.50 -7.46 28.30
CA ILE A 42 6.86 -8.74 28.03
C ILE A 42 7.91 -9.83 28.18
N HIS A 43 7.81 -10.60 29.26
CA HIS A 43 8.65 -11.78 29.49
C HIS A 43 7.95 -13.02 28.94
N CYS A 44 8.27 -13.36 27.70
CA CYS A 44 7.73 -14.51 27.01
C CYS A 44 8.23 -15.82 27.63
N GLN A 45 7.32 -16.78 27.80
CA GLN A 45 7.67 -18.10 28.31
C GLN A 45 8.62 -18.87 27.38
N THR A 46 8.55 -18.60 26.07
CA THR A 46 9.39 -19.28 25.05
C THR A 46 9.98 -18.28 24.05
N LYS A 47 11.14 -18.63 23.47
CA LYS A 47 11.74 -17.87 22.37
C LYS A 47 10.84 -17.80 21.14
N LYS A 48 10.07 -18.86 20.85
CA LYS A 48 9.12 -18.91 19.74
C LYS A 48 8.05 -17.82 19.87
N MET A 49 7.54 -17.60 21.08
CA MET A 49 6.56 -16.54 21.36
C MET A 49 7.15 -15.14 21.16
N ALA A 50 8.40 -14.93 21.60
CA ALA A 50 9.10 -13.68 21.34
C ALA A 50 9.31 -13.44 19.82
N ILE A 51 9.68 -14.47 19.06
CA ILE A 51 9.79 -14.38 17.60
C ILE A 51 8.42 -14.05 16.98
N ALA A 52 7.33 -14.67 17.45
CA ALA A 52 5.99 -14.38 16.96
C ALA A 52 5.58 -12.92 17.22
N LEU A 53 5.90 -12.35 18.38
CA LEU A 53 5.69 -10.92 18.66
C LEU A 53 6.54 -10.04 17.73
N ARG A 54 7.79 -10.43 17.46
CA ARG A 54 8.67 -9.72 16.52
C ARG A 54 8.14 -9.77 15.09
N GLN A 55 7.52 -10.86 14.66
CA GLN A 55 6.90 -10.98 13.34
C GLN A 55 5.63 -10.14 13.22
N ARG A 56 4.95 -9.87 14.34
CA ARG A 56 3.74 -9.06 14.44
C ARG A 56 4.01 -7.73 15.16
N TYR A 57 5.18 -7.16 14.88
CA TYR A 57 5.69 -5.99 15.62
C TYR A 57 4.79 -4.75 15.43
N VAL A 58 4.19 -4.60 14.26
CA VAL A 58 3.25 -3.53 13.93
C VAL A 58 2.04 -3.56 14.85
N GLN A 59 1.37 -4.70 14.96
CA GLN A 59 0.16 -4.81 15.79
C GLN A 59 0.49 -4.60 17.26
N LEU A 60 1.66 -5.05 17.71
CA LEU A 60 2.14 -4.76 19.05
C LEU A 60 2.46 -3.27 19.25
N ALA A 61 3.06 -2.60 18.26
CA ALA A 61 3.31 -1.16 18.28
C ALA A 61 2.01 -0.35 18.31
N GLN A 62 0.99 -0.76 17.55
CA GLN A 62 -0.36 -0.17 17.57
C GLN A 62 -1.01 -0.33 18.93
N GLN A 63 -0.89 -1.53 19.53
CA GLN A 63 -1.36 -1.75 20.89
C GLN A 63 -0.62 -0.85 21.89
N CYS A 64 0.70 -0.69 21.77
CA CYS A 64 1.46 0.22 22.61
C CYS A 64 0.98 1.67 22.47
N LEU A 65 0.74 2.14 21.25
CA LEU A 65 0.23 3.49 20.98
C LEU A 65 -1.16 3.72 21.62
N ARG A 66 -2.09 2.76 21.50
CA ARG A 66 -3.41 2.84 22.15
C ARG A 66 -3.37 2.89 23.68
N TRP A 67 -2.29 2.38 24.26
CA TRP A 67 -2.06 2.32 25.70
C TRP A 67 -1.14 3.45 26.19
N ASP A 68 -0.86 4.46 25.36
CA ASP A 68 0.06 5.57 25.65
C ASP A 68 1.48 5.10 26.06
N LEU A 69 1.94 3.99 25.47
CA LEU A 69 3.27 3.42 25.67
C LEU A 69 4.21 3.81 24.52
N VAL A 70 5.46 4.08 24.86
CA VAL A 70 6.53 4.46 23.91
C VAL A 70 7.19 3.23 23.29
N GLU A 71 7.29 2.13 24.02
CA GLU A 71 7.88 0.89 23.50
C GLU A 71 7.45 -0.36 24.27
N ALA A 72 7.53 -1.50 23.59
CA ALA A 72 7.51 -2.83 24.17
C ALA A 72 8.91 -3.45 24.20
N GLN A 73 9.37 -3.84 25.37
CA GLN A 73 10.59 -4.61 25.56
C GLN A 73 10.25 -6.09 25.71
N VAL A 74 10.69 -6.91 24.75
CA VAL A 74 10.35 -8.33 24.72
C VAL A 74 11.54 -9.19 25.12
N PHE A 75 11.39 -9.87 26.25
CA PHE A 75 12.33 -10.85 26.80
C PHE A 75 11.82 -12.27 26.53
N TRP A 76 12.69 -13.28 26.61
CA TRP A 76 12.27 -14.68 26.57
C TRP A 76 13.04 -15.51 27.58
N ARG A 77 12.48 -16.66 27.97
CA ARG A 77 13.17 -17.58 28.87
C ARG A 77 14.56 -17.96 28.33
N GLY A 78 15.59 -17.69 29.12
CA GLY A 78 17.00 -17.89 28.73
C GLY A 78 17.65 -16.69 28.03
N SER A 79 16.96 -15.56 27.85
CA SER A 79 17.56 -14.34 27.31
C SER A 79 18.42 -13.57 28.31
N GLY A 80 18.30 -13.87 29.61
CA GLY A 80 18.95 -13.11 30.67
C GLY A 80 18.43 -11.67 30.69
N GLN A 81 19.32 -10.70 30.52
CA GLN A 81 18.98 -9.28 30.40
C GLN A 81 18.79 -8.83 28.94
N ARG A 82 18.90 -9.74 27.97
CA ARG A 82 18.72 -9.40 26.55
C ARG A 82 17.23 -9.33 26.22
N TYR A 83 16.86 -8.27 25.50
CA TYR A 83 15.55 -8.06 24.91
C TYR A 83 15.70 -7.45 23.52
N PHE A 84 14.63 -7.44 22.74
CA PHE A 84 14.48 -6.52 21.62
C PHE A 84 13.36 -5.52 21.93
N SER A 85 13.53 -4.30 21.44
CA SER A 85 12.53 -3.24 21.58
C SER A 85 11.64 -3.18 20.32
N ILE A 86 10.35 -2.92 20.54
CA ILE A 86 9.38 -2.56 19.52
C ILE A 86 8.82 -1.18 19.91
N PRO A 87 9.35 -0.10 19.33
CA PRO A 87 8.83 1.25 19.56
C PRO A 87 7.42 1.43 19.00
N SER A 88 6.58 2.21 19.69
CA SER A 88 5.21 2.47 19.25
C SER A 88 5.12 3.32 17.99
N PHE A 89 6.14 4.14 17.70
CA PHE A 89 6.20 4.92 16.46
C PHE A 89 6.24 4.04 15.20
N LEU A 90 6.61 2.76 15.30
CA LEU A 90 6.55 1.84 14.15
C LEU A 90 5.12 1.66 13.64
N ALA A 91 4.10 1.89 14.48
CA ALA A 91 2.70 1.93 14.05
C ALA A 91 2.37 3.19 13.23
N LEU A 92 3.08 4.30 13.48
CA LEU A 92 2.92 5.55 12.76
C LEU A 92 3.72 5.54 11.45
N GLU A 93 4.92 4.96 11.45
CA GLU A 93 5.70 4.75 10.23
C GLU A 93 4.94 3.85 9.25
N GLU A 94 4.27 2.80 9.74
CA GLU A 94 3.40 1.97 8.90
C GLU A 94 2.14 2.72 8.45
N ALA A 95 1.53 3.57 9.28
CA ALA A 95 0.39 4.40 8.86
C ALA A 95 0.79 5.45 7.80
N MET A 96 1.98 6.03 7.91
CA MET A 96 2.55 6.99 6.96
C MET A 96 3.10 6.33 5.69
N THR A 97 3.55 5.07 5.77
CA THR A 97 3.84 4.27 4.57
C THR A 97 2.55 3.76 3.93
N ASN A 98 1.52 3.36 4.68
CA ASN A 98 0.22 2.92 4.16
C ASN A 98 -0.62 4.05 3.52
N SER A 99 -0.39 5.33 3.87
CA SER A 99 -0.94 6.46 3.11
C SER A 99 -0.25 6.70 1.76
N THR A 100 0.90 6.07 1.53
CA THR A 100 1.70 6.18 0.30
C THR A 100 1.95 4.82 -0.39
N GLN A 101 1.53 3.70 0.22
CA GLN A 101 1.83 2.30 -0.21
C GLN A 101 0.60 1.39 -0.31
N ASN A 102 -0.63 1.90 -0.35
CA ASN A 102 -1.80 1.06 -0.63
C ASN A 102 -2.07 0.81 -2.13
N GLN A 103 -1.10 1.05 -3.01
CA GLN A 103 -1.14 0.51 -4.37
C GLN A 103 0.16 -0.28 -4.65
N PRO A 104 0.05 -1.55 -5.09
CA PRO A 104 1.21 -2.43 -5.23
C PRO A 104 2.16 -1.86 -6.29
N SER A 105 3.39 -1.53 -5.90
CA SER A 105 4.44 -1.21 -6.86
C SER A 105 4.67 -2.41 -7.79
N LEU A 106 4.73 -2.13 -9.09
CA LEU A 106 5.00 -3.13 -10.14
C LEU A 106 6.43 -3.02 -10.70
N LEU A 107 7.31 -2.25 -10.06
CA LEU A 107 8.70 -2.08 -10.51
C LEU A 107 9.48 -3.40 -10.55
N ASP A 108 9.21 -4.29 -9.61
CA ASP A 108 9.82 -5.63 -9.54
C ASP A 108 8.83 -6.74 -9.96
N ALA A 109 7.71 -6.38 -10.61
CA ALA A 109 6.73 -7.37 -11.01
C ALA A 109 7.24 -8.16 -12.22
N ASP A 110 7.18 -9.49 -12.11
CA ASP A 110 7.30 -10.36 -13.27
C ASP A 110 5.99 -10.36 -14.08
N TYR A 111 6.02 -11.05 -15.22
CA TYR A 111 4.87 -11.16 -16.12
C TYR A 111 3.64 -11.77 -15.42
N LEU A 112 3.81 -12.80 -14.60
CA LEU A 112 2.70 -13.46 -13.92
C LEU A 112 2.05 -12.56 -12.88
N ARG A 113 2.86 -11.86 -12.09
CA ARG A 113 2.38 -10.87 -11.12
C ARG A 113 1.66 -9.71 -11.80
N THR A 114 2.12 -9.29 -12.97
CA THR A 114 1.43 -8.27 -13.78
C THR A 114 0.06 -8.78 -14.25
N LEU A 115 -0.03 -10.03 -14.70
CA LEU A 115 -1.31 -10.64 -15.07
C LEU A 115 -2.29 -10.77 -13.90
N ASP A 116 -1.80 -11.17 -12.73
CA ASP A 116 -2.63 -11.27 -11.53
C ASP A 116 -3.13 -9.90 -11.08
N PHE A 117 -2.28 -8.87 -11.15
CA PHE A 117 -2.69 -7.48 -10.93
C PHE A 117 -3.82 -7.04 -11.89
N ILE A 118 -3.68 -7.32 -13.20
CA ILE A 118 -4.72 -6.98 -14.18
C ILE A 118 -6.04 -7.67 -13.86
N ARG A 119 -5.99 -8.96 -13.49
CA ARG A 119 -7.18 -9.75 -13.12
C ARG A 119 -7.84 -9.20 -11.86
N GLU A 120 -7.06 -8.86 -10.85
CA GLU A 120 -7.54 -8.26 -9.60
C GLU A 120 -8.26 -6.95 -9.88
N LYS A 121 -7.61 -6.01 -10.60
CA LYS A 121 -8.22 -4.71 -10.91
C LYS A 121 -9.46 -4.82 -11.77
N ARG A 122 -9.48 -5.76 -12.72
CA ARG A 122 -10.70 -6.08 -13.46
C ARG A 122 -11.80 -6.63 -12.54
N ALA A 123 -11.48 -7.53 -11.62
CA ALA A 123 -12.44 -8.08 -10.66
C ALA A 123 -13.01 -6.99 -9.72
N ASP A 124 -12.20 -5.99 -9.39
CA ASP A 124 -12.60 -4.78 -8.65
C ASP A 124 -13.44 -3.79 -9.49
N GLY A 125 -13.81 -4.16 -10.72
CA GLY A 125 -14.60 -3.31 -11.62
C GLY A 125 -13.80 -2.15 -12.23
N ARG A 126 -12.47 -2.21 -12.25
CA ARG A 126 -11.62 -1.16 -12.83
C ARG A 126 -11.28 -1.43 -14.29
N ILE A 127 -11.24 -0.36 -15.07
CA ILE A 127 -10.70 -0.38 -16.42
C ILE A 127 -9.19 -0.45 -16.33
N VAL A 128 -8.58 -1.34 -17.12
CA VAL A 128 -7.12 -1.51 -17.20
C VAL A 128 -6.69 -1.36 -18.65
N VAL A 129 -5.73 -0.46 -18.89
CA VAL A 129 -5.12 -0.19 -20.20
C VAL A 129 -3.60 -0.32 -20.06
N ILE A 130 -2.97 -1.07 -20.96
CA ILE A 130 -1.51 -1.24 -21.00
C ILE A 130 -0.98 -0.58 -22.26
N THR A 131 0.00 0.30 -22.10
CA THR A 131 0.59 1.05 -23.21
C THR A 131 2.11 1.01 -23.13
N SER A 132 2.77 0.72 -24.25
CA SER A 132 4.23 0.78 -24.35
C SER A 132 4.76 2.17 -23.99
N MET A 133 5.78 2.22 -23.14
CA MET A 133 6.49 3.46 -22.83
C MET A 133 7.41 3.91 -23.98
N VAL A 134 7.72 3.00 -24.92
CA VAL A 134 8.62 3.26 -26.05
C VAL A 134 7.83 3.70 -27.28
N SER A 135 6.84 2.91 -27.69
CA SER A 135 6.11 3.12 -28.94
C SER A 135 4.78 3.86 -28.76
N ASN A 136 4.30 4.01 -27.52
CA ASN A 136 2.96 4.50 -27.20
C ASN A 136 1.82 3.65 -27.77
N ILE A 137 2.13 2.45 -28.25
CA ILE A 137 1.14 1.50 -28.75
C ILE A 137 0.43 0.83 -27.57
N CYS A 138 -0.90 0.80 -27.64
CA CYS A 138 -1.72 0.04 -26.73
C CYS A 138 -1.53 -1.45 -26.95
N GLN A 139 -1.14 -2.16 -25.90
CA GLN A 139 -0.93 -3.60 -25.95
C GLN A 139 -2.13 -4.38 -25.40
N HIS A 140 -2.90 -3.78 -24.50
CA HIS A 140 -4.05 -4.42 -23.88
C HIS A 140 -5.05 -3.40 -23.37
N THR A 141 -6.33 -3.76 -23.42
CA THR A 141 -7.41 -3.10 -22.71
C THR A 141 -8.43 -4.16 -22.30
N ASN A 142 -8.92 -4.10 -21.06
CA ASN A 142 -9.93 -5.05 -20.60
C ASN A 142 -11.34 -4.69 -21.13
N ASP A 143 -12.27 -5.62 -20.98
CA ASP A 143 -13.65 -5.53 -21.47
C ASP A 143 -14.53 -4.50 -20.73
N LEU A 144 -14.01 -3.84 -19.70
CA LEU A 144 -14.75 -2.84 -18.91
C LEU A 144 -14.68 -1.43 -19.51
N LEU A 145 -13.83 -1.20 -20.53
CA LEU A 145 -13.79 0.08 -21.22
C LEU A 145 -15.03 0.26 -22.10
N SER A 146 -15.98 1.07 -21.64
CA SER A 146 -17.17 1.43 -22.43
C SER A 146 -16.82 2.29 -23.65
N PRO A 147 -17.48 2.06 -24.81
CA PRO A 147 -17.43 2.96 -25.96
C PRO A 147 -17.87 4.40 -25.65
N ASP A 148 -18.69 4.65 -24.63
CA ASP A 148 -19.05 6.03 -24.27
C ASP A 148 -17.82 6.81 -23.80
N ARG A 149 -16.92 6.13 -23.08
CA ARG A 149 -15.67 6.67 -22.56
C ARG A 149 -14.58 6.71 -23.62
N GLY A 150 -14.40 5.60 -24.34
CA GLY A 150 -13.27 5.37 -25.26
C GLY A 150 -13.59 5.46 -26.74
N VAL A 151 -14.85 5.61 -27.15
CA VAL A 151 -15.35 5.54 -28.55
C VAL A 151 -15.25 4.13 -29.16
N PHE A 152 -14.11 3.47 -29.01
CA PHE A 152 -13.85 2.14 -29.54
C PHE A 152 -14.19 1.03 -28.56
N GLN A 153 -14.51 -0.15 -29.11
CA GLN A 153 -14.54 -1.40 -28.36
C GLN A 153 -13.13 -1.77 -27.86
N PRO A 154 -13.00 -2.47 -26.73
CA PRO A 154 -11.70 -2.83 -26.13
C PRO A 154 -10.69 -3.44 -27.10
N TYR A 155 -11.12 -4.38 -27.96
CA TYR A 155 -10.22 -5.04 -28.92
C TYR A 155 -9.70 -4.12 -30.03
N GLN A 156 -10.41 -3.02 -30.32
CA GLN A 156 -10.02 -2.04 -31.34
C GLN A 156 -8.94 -1.09 -30.83
N TRP A 157 -8.74 -1.02 -29.51
CA TRP A 157 -7.68 -0.21 -28.92
C TRP A 157 -6.30 -0.85 -29.07
N THR A 158 -6.21 -2.18 -29.06
CA THR A 158 -4.92 -2.87 -29.25
C THR A 158 -4.29 -2.47 -30.60
N GLY A 159 -3.06 -1.98 -30.57
CA GLY A 159 -2.36 -1.45 -31.73
C GLY A 159 -2.52 0.07 -31.93
N TYR A 160 -3.45 0.73 -31.24
CA TYR A 160 -3.63 2.18 -31.33
C TYR A 160 -2.45 2.93 -30.68
N ASN A 161 -1.94 3.95 -31.37
CA ASN A 161 -0.91 4.83 -30.83
C ASN A 161 -1.55 5.93 -29.97
N TYR A 162 -1.43 5.80 -28.64
CA TYR A 162 -1.99 6.74 -27.67
C TYR A 162 -1.39 8.13 -27.75
N LEU A 163 -0.18 8.31 -28.31
CA LEU A 163 0.41 9.64 -28.48
C LEU A 163 -0.48 10.54 -29.36
N ASN A 164 -1.22 9.95 -30.30
CA ASN A 164 -2.21 10.68 -31.09
C ASN A 164 -3.30 11.31 -30.21
N ALA A 165 -3.74 10.61 -29.16
CA ALA A 165 -4.75 11.12 -28.25
C ALA A 165 -4.23 12.28 -27.37
N TRP A 166 -2.92 12.32 -27.11
CA TRP A 166 -2.23 13.38 -26.37
C TRP A 166 -1.87 14.61 -27.21
N ARG A 167 -2.22 14.67 -28.51
CA ARG A 167 -1.76 15.71 -29.44
C ARG A 167 -2.03 17.17 -29.02
N ASP A 168 -3.04 17.39 -28.18
CA ASP A 168 -3.41 18.71 -27.64
C ASP A 168 -2.96 18.93 -26.19
N SER A 169 -2.30 17.93 -25.58
CA SER A 169 -1.94 17.87 -24.17
C SER A 169 -0.58 17.20 -23.96
N LEU A 170 0.36 17.41 -24.90
CA LEU A 170 1.69 16.78 -24.85
C LEU A 170 2.49 17.15 -23.59
N ASP A 171 2.28 18.35 -23.04
CA ASP A 171 2.94 18.76 -21.80
C ASP A 171 2.47 17.92 -20.60
N GLU A 172 1.17 17.64 -20.51
CA GLU A 172 0.60 16.72 -19.50
C GLU A 172 1.18 15.29 -19.70
N TYR A 173 1.30 14.83 -20.95
CA TYR A 173 1.93 13.55 -21.24
C TYR A 173 3.39 13.50 -20.76
N HIS A 174 4.22 14.49 -21.09
CA HIS A 174 5.62 14.50 -20.68
C HIS A 174 5.75 14.53 -19.15
N GLN A 175 4.92 15.33 -18.47
CA GLN A 175 4.88 15.35 -17.01
C GLN A 175 4.55 13.96 -16.43
N LEU A 176 3.56 13.26 -16.99
CA LEU A 176 3.23 11.90 -16.57
C LEU A 176 4.42 10.95 -16.70
N ILE A 177 5.14 11.00 -17.83
CA ILE A 177 6.30 10.15 -18.08
C ILE A 177 7.43 10.44 -17.10
N GLU A 178 7.70 11.72 -16.81
CA GLU A 178 8.69 12.11 -15.80
C GLU A 178 8.33 11.60 -14.41
N LEU A 179 7.08 11.79 -13.99
CA LEU A 179 6.58 11.30 -12.70
C LEU A 179 6.67 9.78 -12.61
N LEU A 180 6.26 9.05 -13.64
CA LEU A 180 6.32 7.58 -13.66
C LEU A 180 7.75 7.05 -13.61
N ASN A 181 8.69 7.67 -14.34
CA ASN A 181 10.09 7.25 -14.28
C ASN A 181 10.73 7.52 -12.92
N ARG A 182 10.30 8.59 -12.23
CA ARG A 182 10.81 8.94 -10.90
C ARG A 182 10.21 8.06 -9.80
N ASP A 183 8.89 7.88 -9.83
CA ASP A 183 8.12 7.36 -8.69
C ASP A 183 7.62 5.93 -8.91
N GLY A 184 7.59 5.45 -10.16
CA GLY A 184 7.07 4.13 -10.54
C GLY A 184 5.54 3.99 -10.43
N TYR A 185 4.88 4.90 -9.73
CA TYR A 185 3.44 4.94 -9.52
C TYR A 185 2.97 6.39 -9.39
N VAL A 186 1.86 6.71 -10.04
CA VAL A 186 1.22 8.05 -9.98
C VAL A 186 -0.26 7.85 -9.72
N ALA A 187 -0.74 8.31 -8.56
CA ALA A 187 -2.14 8.23 -8.18
C ALA A 187 -2.96 9.35 -8.82
N GLN A 188 -4.21 9.04 -9.20
CA GLN A 188 -5.25 10.01 -9.57
C GLN A 188 -4.74 11.08 -10.54
N TYR A 189 -3.96 10.68 -11.55
CA TYR A 189 -3.43 11.61 -12.52
C TYR A 189 -4.57 12.14 -13.39
N GLU A 190 -4.80 13.45 -13.33
CA GLU A 190 -5.80 14.15 -14.13
C GLU A 190 -5.18 14.64 -15.44
N TYR A 191 -5.85 14.38 -16.56
CA TYR A 191 -5.34 14.73 -17.87
C TYR A 191 -6.44 14.84 -18.92
N LYS A 192 -6.10 15.43 -20.07
CA LYS A 192 -7.01 15.60 -21.19
C LYS A 192 -6.54 14.79 -22.38
N LEU A 193 -7.45 14.13 -23.08
CA LEU A 193 -7.17 13.51 -24.37
C LEU A 193 -8.19 13.92 -25.41
N ARG A 194 -7.72 13.96 -26.65
CA ARG A 194 -8.54 14.07 -27.84
C ARG A 194 -8.87 12.66 -28.36
N ARG A 195 -10.11 12.25 -28.15
CA ARG A 195 -10.62 10.91 -28.48
C ARG A 195 -10.63 10.66 -30.00
N PRO A 196 -10.83 9.40 -30.45
CA PRO A 196 -10.92 9.09 -31.88
C PRO A 196 -12.03 9.81 -32.64
N ASP A 197 -13.11 10.21 -31.96
CA ASP A 197 -14.19 11.04 -32.52
C ASP A 197 -13.87 12.55 -32.54
N ASN A 198 -12.61 12.92 -32.25
CA ASN A 198 -12.11 14.30 -32.12
C ASN A 198 -12.71 15.11 -30.96
N ARG A 199 -13.48 14.52 -30.05
CA ARG A 199 -13.95 15.25 -28.86
C ARG A 199 -12.86 15.30 -27.80
N LEU A 200 -12.79 16.42 -27.08
CA LEU A 200 -11.88 16.57 -25.94
C LEU A 200 -12.55 16.00 -24.68
N CYS A 201 -11.77 15.24 -23.91
CA CYS A 201 -12.25 14.57 -22.72
C CYS A 201 -11.23 14.65 -21.60
N GLY A 202 -11.68 14.90 -20.38
CA GLY A 202 -10.89 14.81 -19.16
C GLY A 202 -10.99 13.42 -18.56
N TYR A 203 -9.90 12.95 -17.95
CA TYR A 203 -9.79 11.63 -17.33
C TYR A 203 -9.02 11.73 -16.02
N GLU A 204 -9.31 10.80 -15.10
CA GLU A 204 -8.52 10.55 -13.90
C GLU A 204 -8.10 9.07 -13.91
N THR A 205 -6.80 8.81 -13.77
CA THR A 205 -6.22 7.46 -13.87
C THR A 205 -5.06 7.27 -12.90
N ASP A 206 -5.02 6.12 -12.23
CA ASP A 206 -3.84 5.64 -11.51
C ASP A 206 -2.88 5.00 -12.53
N TYR A 207 -1.63 5.43 -12.56
CA TYR A 207 -0.62 4.89 -13.47
C TYR A 207 0.47 4.13 -12.73
N TYR A 208 0.86 2.99 -13.30
CA TYR A 208 1.93 2.14 -12.80
C TYR A 208 2.96 1.93 -13.89
N LEU A 209 4.24 2.04 -13.54
CA LEU A 209 5.34 1.63 -14.39
C LEU A 209 5.63 0.14 -14.16
N VAL A 210 5.67 -0.62 -15.26
CA VAL A 210 6.18 -1.99 -15.28
C VAL A 210 7.41 -2.01 -16.17
N PRO A 211 8.62 -2.15 -15.61
CA PRO A 211 9.85 -2.05 -16.39
C PRO A 211 10.03 -3.14 -17.44
N ASN A 212 9.41 -4.31 -17.24
CA ASN A 212 9.53 -5.45 -18.14
C ASN A 212 8.22 -6.21 -18.28
N TYR A 213 7.41 -5.81 -19.26
CA TYR A 213 6.24 -6.55 -19.71
C TYR A 213 6.49 -7.04 -21.13
N LEU A 214 6.63 -8.36 -21.31
CA LEU A 214 6.98 -8.99 -22.59
C LEU A 214 8.28 -8.44 -23.23
N GLY A 215 9.24 -8.01 -22.41
CA GLY A 215 10.54 -7.53 -22.88
C GLY A 215 10.62 -6.02 -23.12
N GLU A 216 9.57 -5.24 -22.83
CA GLU A 216 9.60 -3.78 -22.93
C GLU A 216 8.94 -3.09 -21.71
N PRO A 217 9.35 -1.85 -21.38
CA PRO A 217 8.69 -1.08 -20.33
C PRO A 217 7.31 -0.60 -20.79
N VAL A 218 6.33 -0.74 -19.91
CA VAL A 218 4.94 -0.33 -20.16
C VAL A 218 4.42 0.51 -19.01
N ARG A 219 3.45 1.38 -19.31
CA ARG A 219 2.58 1.98 -18.30
C ARG A 219 1.25 1.25 -18.28
N ILE A 220 0.77 0.96 -17.09
CA ILE A 220 -0.57 0.42 -16.86
C ILE A 220 -1.42 1.54 -16.26
N GLY A 221 -2.44 1.97 -16.99
CA GLY A 221 -3.46 2.88 -16.50
C GLY A 221 -4.63 2.10 -15.91
N VAL A 222 -5.00 2.41 -14.66
CA VAL A 222 -6.12 1.83 -13.93
C VAL A 222 -7.09 2.93 -13.55
N SER A 223 -8.36 2.79 -13.92
CA SER A 223 -9.36 3.85 -13.67
C SER A 223 -10.73 3.28 -13.33
N LYS A 224 -11.55 4.07 -12.62
CA LYS A 224 -12.97 3.75 -12.42
C LYS A 224 -13.73 4.02 -13.71
N PRO A 225 -14.76 3.23 -14.08
CA PRO A 225 -15.57 3.46 -15.28
C PRO A 225 -16.07 4.90 -15.42
N GLU A 226 -16.49 5.52 -14.33
CA GLU A 226 -17.05 6.86 -14.22
C GLU A 226 -16.02 8.01 -14.15
N ALA A 227 -14.72 7.70 -14.06
CA ALA A 227 -13.64 8.70 -13.93
C ALA A 227 -13.27 9.37 -15.27
N TRP A 228 -14.25 10.02 -15.90
CA TRP A 228 -14.08 10.78 -17.14
C TRP A 228 -15.21 11.79 -17.34
N GLN A 229 -14.95 12.82 -18.15
CA GLN A 229 -15.97 13.79 -18.55
C GLN A 229 -15.67 14.39 -19.93
N LEU A 230 -16.70 14.57 -20.74
CA LEU A 230 -16.61 15.38 -21.96
C LEU A 230 -16.35 16.83 -21.58
N LEU A 231 -15.34 17.42 -22.18
CA LEU A 231 -15.02 18.83 -21.97
C LEU A 231 -15.72 19.67 -23.05
N PRO A 232 -16.13 20.91 -22.72
CA PRO A 232 -16.66 21.82 -23.72
C PRO A 232 -15.61 22.05 -24.80
N GLU A 233 -16.02 22.04 -26.07
CA GLU A 233 -15.13 22.53 -27.12
C GLU A 233 -14.88 24.03 -26.89
N PRO A 234 -13.63 24.49 -27.02
CA PRO A 234 -13.36 25.92 -26.98
C PRO A 234 -14.19 26.59 -28.08
N GLN A 235 -15.07 27.51 -27.68
CA GLN A 235 -15.76 28.38 -28.62
C GLN A 235 -14.68 29.20 -29.32
N LEU A 236 -14.50 28.93 -30.63
CA LEU A 236 -13.68 29.71 -31.53
C LEU A 236 -14.23 31.13 -31.67
#